data_AF-A0A7K2MNV6-F1
#
_entry.id   AF-A0A7K2MNV6-F1
#
_cell.length_a   1.000
_cell.length_b   1.000
_cell.length_c   1.000
_cell.angle_alpha   90.00
_cell.angle_beta   90.00
_cell.angle_gamma   90.00
#
_symmetry.space_group_name_H-M   'P 1'
#
loop_
_entity.id
_entity.type
_entity.pdbx_description
1 polymer ?
#
loop_
_entity_poly.entity_id
_entity_poly.type
_entity_poly.pdbx_seq_one_letter_code
_entity_poly.pdbx_strand_id
1 'polypeptide(L)' 'TLFRSASGDVLEANAVLMDAYNTDVRPLLRKVREESGLDPEPMKAYRSCGWAEKVVTERVGGQQAGWGA' A
#
# COMPACT_ATOMS: atom_id res chain seq x y z
N THR A 1 27.04 9.61 11.34
CA THR A 1 27.10 10.91 12.05
C THR A 1 25.90 11.70 11.58
N LEU A 2 24.79 11.94 12.28
CA LEU A 2 24.34 11.82 13.66
C LEU A 2 22.79 11.67 13.62
N PHE A 3 22.20 10.58 14.10
CA PHE A 3 20.78 10.58 14.48
C PHE A 3 20.77 10.66 16.00
N ARG A 4 20.74 11.88 16.52
CA ARG A 4 20.92 12.17 17.94
C ARG A 4 19.54 12.38 18.58
N SER A 5 18.86 11.32 18.97
CA SER A 5 17.69 11.40 19.87
C SER A 5 18.11 11.70 21.32
N ALA A 6 19.02 12.67 21.54
CA ALA A 6 19.69 12.86 22.84
C ALA A 6 19.45 14.24 23.51
N SER A 7 18.71 15.17 22.89
CA SER A 7 18.42 16.50 23.48
C SER A 7 16.95 16.73 23.87
N GLY A 8 16.07 15.75 23.69
CA GLY A 8 14.63 15.93 23.96
C GLY A 8 13.95 16.91 23.00
N ASP A 9 14.56 17.20 21.85
CA ASP A 9 13.99 18.08 20.85
C ASP A 9 12.94 17.33 20.02
N VAL A 10 11.72 17.30 20.56
CA VAL A 10 10.59 16.58 19.97
C VAL A 10 10.13 17.26 18.68
N LEU A 11 10.27 18.58 18.55
CA LEU A 11 9.81 19.32 17.38
C LEU A 11 10.70 19.04 16.18
N GLU A 12 12.02 19.06 16.34
CA GLU A 12 12.94 18.73 15.25
C GLU A 12 12.85 17.24 14.86
N ALA A 13 12.72 16.35 15.85
CA ALA A 13 12.50 14.92 15.57
C ALA A 13 11.20 14.67 14.79
N ASN A 14 10.12 15.40 15.14
CA ASN A 14 8.86 15.32 14.41
C ASN A 14 8.98 15.89 12.99
N ALA A 15 9.69 17.00 12.79
CA ALA A 15 9.89 17.58 11.48
C ALA A 15 10.54 16.58 10.51
N VAL A 16 11.60 15.88 10.94
CA VAL A 16 12.27 14.85 10.12
C VAL A 16 11.33 13.69 9.78
N LEU A 17 10.50 13.25 10.74
CA LEU A 17 9.51 12.21 10.49
C LEU A 17 8.46 12.66 9.46
N MET A 18 7.97 13.90 9.58
CA MET A 18 6.96 14.44 8.69
C MET A 18 7.50 14.68 7.28
N ASP A 19 8.77 15.08 7.13
CA ASP A 19 9.43 15.18 5.82
C ASP A 19 9.45 13.81 5.11
N ALA A 20 9.82 12.75 5.83
CA ALA A 20 9.80 11.40 5.29
C ALA A 20 8.37 10.93 4.97
N TYR A 21 7.42 11.15 5.87
CA TYR A 21 6.02 10.74 5.70
C TYR A 21 5.34 11.44 4.51
N ASN A 22 5.63 12.74 4.31
CA ASN A 22 5.04 13.54 3.24
C ASN A 22 5.68 13.25 1.87
N THR A 23 6.73 12.44 1.81
CA THR A 23 7.37 12.10 0.53
C THR A 23 6.45 11.19 -0.29
N ASP A 24 6.10 11.65 -1.50
CA ASP A 24 5.37 10.81 -2.44
C ASP A 24 6.28 9.74 -3.04
N VAL A 25 6.23 8.55 -2.45
CA VAL A 25 7.01 7.38 -2.90
C VAL A 25 6.32 6.57 -3.99
N ARG A 26 5.12 6.96 -4.47
CA ARG A 26 4.39 6.19 -5.51
C ARG A 26 5.22 5.98 -6.78
N PRO A 27 5.96 6.98 -7.31
CA PRO A 27 6.83 6.76 -8.47
C PRO A 27 7.92 5.71 -8.23
N LEU A 28 8.45 5.61 -7.00
CA LEU A 28 9.44 4.59 -6.65
C LEU A 28 8.82 3.20 -6.61
N LEU A 29 7.63 3.07 -6.00
CA LEU A 29 6.92 1.79 -5.94
C LEU A 29 6.53 1.25 -7.33
N ARG A 30 6.23 2.14 -8.29
CA ARG A 30 5.98 1.75 -9.68
C ARG A 30 7.20 1.06 -10.30
N LYS A 31 8.40 1.64 -10.14
CA LYS A 31 9.64 1.06 -10.65
C LYS A 31 9.92 -0.31 -10.03
N VAL A 32 9.76 -0.45 -8.72
CA VAL A 32 9.95 -1.74 -8.03
C VAL A 32 9.01 -2.83 -8.59
N ARG A 33 7.77 -2.47 -8.92
CA ARG A 33 6.82 -3.41 -9.56
C ARG A 33 7.31 -3.82 -10.94
N GLU A 34 7.73 -2.86 -11.76
CA GLU A 34 8.27 -3.12 -13.10
C GLU A 34 9.51 -4.03 -13.05
N GLU A 35 10.45 -3.75 -12.14
CA GLU A 35 11.65 -4.58 -11.89
C GLU A 35 11.29 -6.00 -11.42
N SER A 36 10.16 -6.14 -10.73
CA SER A 36 9.62 -7.42 -10.29
C SER A 36 8.75 -8.12 -11.36
N GLY A 37 8.62 -7.55 -12.56
CA GLY A 37 7.77 -8.09 -13.63
C GLY A 37 6.26 -7.96 -13.38
N LEU A 38 5.86 -7.06 -12.47
CA LEU A 38 4.46 -6.78 -12.12
C LEU A 38 3.97 -5.50 -12.80
N ASP A 39 2.65 -5.39 -13.00
CA ASP A 39 2.04 -4.17 -13.52
C ASP A 39 2.26 -3.01 -12.52
N PRO A 40 2.79 -1.84 -12.96
CA PRO A 40 3.03 -0.69 -12.10
C PRO A 40 1.75 -0.07 -11.53
N GLU A 41 0.60 -0.31 -12.16
CA GLU A 41 -0.72 0.20 -11.79
C GLU A 41 -1.63 -0.95 -11.32
N PRO A 42 -1.43 -1.46 -10.09
CA PRO A 42 -2.04 -2.72 -9.64
C PRO A 42 -3.57 -2.69 -9.65
N MET A 43 -4.19 -1.54 -9.32
CA MET A 43 -5.65 -1.43 -9.35
C MET A 43 -6.22 -1.38 -10.77
N LYS A 44 -5.45 -0.86 -11.74
CA LYS A 44 -5.84 -0.93 -13.15
C LYS A 44 -5.74 -2.36 -13.64
N ALA A 45 -4.62 -3.04 -13.35
CA ALA A 45 -4.41 -4.44 -13.70
C ALA A 45 -5.50 -5.36 -13.12
N TYR A 46 -5.85 -5.16 -11.84
CA TYR A 46 -6.92 -5.88 -11.17
C TYR A 46 -8.28 -5.69 -11.88
N ARG A 47 -8.63 -4.45 -12.22
CA ARG A 47 -9.89 -4.18 -12.93
C ARG A 47 -9.92 -4.79 -14.33
N SER A 48 -8.79 -4.84 -15.03
CA SER A 48 -8.73 -5.39 -16.38
C SER A 48 -8.67 -6.92 -16.42
N CYS A 49 -8.27 -7.60 -15.34
CA CYS A 49 -8.06 -9.05 -15.36
C CYS A 49 -9.33 -9.88 -15.18
N GLY A 50 -10.48 -9.26 -14.88
CA GLY A 50 -11.77 -9.97 -14.75
C GLY A 50 -11.88 -10.84 -13.48
N TRP A 51 -10.93 -10.71 -12.54
CA TRP A 51 -10.89 -11.54 -11.34
C TRP A 51 -12.09 -11.28 -10.41
N ALA A 52 -12.51 -10.01 -10.30
CA ALA A 52 -13.63 -9.64 -9.45
C ALA A 52 -14.92 -10.35 -9.90
N GLU A 53 -15.21 -10.32 -11.19
CA GLU A 53 -16.37 -10.96 -11.81
C GLU A 53 -16.32 -12.47 -11.60
N LYS A 54 -15.16 -13.10 -11.84
CA LYS A 54 -14.94 -14.53 -11.61
C LYS A 54 -15.26 -14.93 -10.17
N VAL A 55 -14.69 -14.22 -9.19
CA VAL A 55 -14.89 -14.53 -7.76
C VAL A 55 -16.34 -14.33 -7.34
N VAL A 56 -17.02 -13.29 -7.85
CA VAL A 56 -18.45 -13.08 -7.58
C VAL A 56 -19.27 -14.26 -8.09
N THR A 57 -19.06 -14.69 -9.33
CA THR A 57 -19.76 -15.84 -9.92
C THR A 57 -19.50 -17.14 -9.16
N GLU A 58 -18.25 -17.40 -8.76
CA GLU A 58 -17.88 -18.64 -8.07
C GLU A 58 -18.40 -18.73 -6.62
N ARG A 59 -18.74 -17.60 -6.00
CA ARG A 59 -19.15 -17.54 -4.58
C ARG A 59 -20.65 -17.26 -4.39
N VAL A 60 -21.44 -17.26 -5.46
CA VAL A 60 -22.91 -17.16 -5.35
C VAL A 60 -23.43 -18.33 -4.52
N GLY A 61 -24.21 -18.03 -3.48
CA GLY A 61 -24.77 -19.05 -2.57
C GLY A 61 -23.82 -19.54 -1.47
N GLY A 62 -22.61 -18.97 -1.37
CA GLY A 62 -21.71 -19.23 -0.24
C GLY A 62 -22.26 -18.63 1.06
N GLN A 63 -22.16 -19.36 2.16
CA GLN A 63 -22.53 -18.87 3.48
C GLN A 63 -21.50 -17.81 3.92
N GLN A 64 -21.95 -16.58 4.17
CA GLN A 64 -21.06 -15.52 4.66
C GLN A 64 -20.54 -15.94 6.03
N ALA A 65 -19.21 -16.04 6.20
CA ALA A 65 -18.63 -16.20 7.52
C ALA A 65 -18.45 -14.82 8.15
N GLY A 66 -19.12 -14.56 9.26
CA GLY A 66 -19.03 -13.29 9.98
C GLY A 66 -19.53 -13.39 11.41
N TRP A 67 -19.06 -12.48 12.27
CA TRP A 67 -19.66 -12.24 13.58
C TRP A 67 -21.02 -11.56 13.35
N GLY A 68 -22.07 -12.38 13.24
CA GLY A 68 -23.46 -11.96 12.97
C GLY A 68 -24.00 -12.31 11.59
N ALA A 69 -23.40 -13.26 10.88
CA ALA A 69 -24.00 -13.90 9.71
C ALA A 69 -25.01 -14.99 10.08
#